data_AF-Q82F77-F1
#
_entry.id   AF-Q82F77-F1
#
_cell.length_a   1.000
_cell.length_b   1.000
_cell.length_c   1.000
_cell.angle_alpha   90.00
_cell.angle_beta   90.00
_cell.angle_gamma   90.00
#
_symmetry.space_group_name_H-M   'P 1'
#
loop_
_entity.id
_entity.type
_entity.pdbx_description
1 polymer ?
#
loop_
_entity_poly.entity_id
_entity_poly.type
_entity_poly.pdbx_seq_one_letter_code
_entity_poly.pdbx_strand_id
1 'polypeptide(L)'
;MNDSAPRRVRVRAPELIGKGGWLNTGDKQYTLADLRGRIVVLDFWTFCCINCLHVLDELRELEEKHRDTVVIIGVHSPKFVHEAEHQAVVDAVERYGVEHPVLDDPELATWKQYAVRAWPTLVVIDPEGYVVAQHAGEGHAHAIAALVAELEAEHEAKGTLRRGDGPYVAPEPEPTVLRFPGKALLLPSGNFLVSDTTRHQLVELAADGESVVRRIGSGIRGFADGPADAASFSEPQGMTLLDEDVVVVADTVNHALRRLDLATGEVTTLAGTGRQWWQGSPASGPAREVDLSSPWDVAVFGGRVWIAMAGGAPAVDVRPGGGDGRGRGGHDERGAGRRTG
;
A
#
# COMPACT_ATOMS: atom_id res chain seq x y z
N MET A 1 -46.76 11.15 -19.03
CA MET A 1 -45.69 12.13 -18.78
C MET A 1 -44.39 11.35 -18.91
N ASN A 2 -43.65 11.59 -20.00
CA ASN A 2 -42.38 10.92 -20.28
C ASN A 2 -41.34 11.50 -19.32
N ASP A 3 -40.96 10.73 -18.31
CA ASP A 3 -39.83 11.05 -17.46
C ASP A 3 -38.55 10.55 -18.14
N SER A 4 -38.08 11.29 -19.14
CA SER A 4 -36.77 11.00 -19.74
C SER A 4 -35.70 11.65 -18.87
N ALA A 5 -35.26 10.93 -17.84
CA ALA A 5 -33.97 11.20 -17.22
C ALA A 5 -32.91 11.36 -18.34
N PRO A 6 -32.03 12.37 -18.29
CA PRO A 6 -31.08 12.61 -19.35
C PRO A 6 -30.22 11.37 -19.57
N ARG A 7 -30.26 10.84 -20.80
CA ARG A 7 -29.52 9.64 -21.21
C ARG A 7 -28.03 9.95 -21.00
N ARG A 8 -27.42 9.38 -19.95
CA ARG A 8 -25.98 9.50 -19.70
C ARG A 8 -25.24 9.14 -20.99
N VAL A 9 -24.41 10.06 -21.46
CA VAL A 9 -23.57 9.82 -22.65
C VAL A 9 -22.65 8.66 -22.31
N ARG A 10 -22.83 7.52 -22.97
CA ARG A 10 -21.96 6.35 -22.80
C ARG A 10 -20.66 6.61 -23.57
N VAL A 11 -19.53 6.59 -22.87
CA VAL A 11 -18.20 6.76 -23.47
C VAL A 11 -17.57 5.39 -23.62
N ARG A 12 -17.17 5.04 -24.84
CA ARG A 12 -16.40 3.81 -25.09
C ARG A 12 -15.02 3.96 -24.46
N ALA A 13 -14.58 2.95 -23.74
CA ALA A 13 -13.23 2.90 -23.20
C ALA A 13 -12.18 2.97 -24.33
N PRO A 14 -11.28 3.97 -24.34
CA PRO A 14 -10.14 4.00 -25.26
C PRO A 14 -9.26 2.76 -25.08
N GLU A 15 -8.64 2.28 -26.16
CA GLU A 15 -7.76 1.11 -26.08
C GLU A 15 -6.55 1.38 -25.19
N LEU A 16 -6.04 0.33 -24.55
CA LEU A 16 -4.88 0.41 -23.67
C LEU A 16 -3.58 0.37 -24.47
N ILE A 17 -2.76 1.40 -24.32
CA ILE A 17 -1.49 1.56 -25.04
C ILE A 17 -0.38 1.88 -24.03
N GLY A 18 0.59 0.99 -23.92
CA GLY A 18 1.77 1.15 -23.08
C GLY A 18 3.00 0.63 -23.82
N LYS A 19 4.00 1.50 -24.03
CA LYS A 19 5.21 1.14 -24.78
C LYS A 19 6.07 0.11 -24.04
N GLY A 20 5.97 0.05 -22.71
CA GLY A 20 6.66 -0.95 -21.91
C GLY A 20 5.98 -2.34 -21.95
N GLY A 21 4.80 -2.45 -22.57
CA GLY A 21 4.08 -3.70 -22.72
C GLY A 21 3.31 -4.11 -21.47
N TRP A 22 3.10 -5.42 -21.32
CA TRP A 22 2.34 -6.03 -20.23
C TRP A 22 3.24 -6.84 -19.32
N LEU A 23 3.02 -6.71 -18.02
CA LEU A 23 3.59 -7.54 -16.97
C LEU A 23 2.48 -8.41 -16.36
N ASN A 24 2.87 -9.53 -15.74
CA ASN A 24 1.97 -10.51 -15.13
C ASN A 24 0.95 -11.14 -16.09
N THR A 25 1.31 -11.31 -17.37
CA THR A 25 0.42 -11.88 -18.41
C THR A 25 1.03 -13.05 -19.19
N GLY A 26 2.18 -13.57 -18.76
CA GLY A 26 2.87 -14.68 -19.44
C GLY A 26 3.21 -14.35 -20.90
N ASP A 27 3.80 -13.18 -21.13
CA ASP A 27 4.14 -12.57 -22.43
C ASP A 27 2.96 -12.20 -23.34
N LYS A 28 1.73 -12.55 -22.96
CA LYS A 28 0.55 -12.24 -23.75
C LYS A 28 0.22 -10.75 -23.69
N GLN A 29 0.01 -10.16 -24.87
CA GLN A 29 -0.51 -8.82 -25.04
C GLN A 29 -2.05 -8.87 -25.03
N TYR A 30 -2.67 -7.96 -24.29
CA TYR A 30 -4.13 -7.88 -24.18
C TYR A 30 -4.68 -6.60 -24.81
N THR A 31 -5.88 -6.70 -25.39
CA THR A 31 -6.72 -5.57 -25.81
C THR A 31 -8.00 -5.55 -24.97
N LEU A 32 -8.69 -4.41 -24.93
CA LEU A 32 -10.01 -4.34 -24.30
C LEU A 32 -11.05 -5.26 -24.97
N ALA A 33 -10.82 -5.66 -26.22
CA ALA A 33 -11.68 -6.64 -26.90
C ALA A 33 -11.54 -8.04 -26.30
N ASP A 34 -10.33 -8.44 -25.88
CA ASP A 34 -10.07 -9.72 -25.23
C ASP A 34 -10.76 -9.83 -23.86
N LEU A 35 -10.99 -8.69 -23.22
CA LEU A 35 -11.62 -8.58 -21.89
C LEU A 35 -13.14 -8.35 -21.96
N ARG A 36 -13.75 -8.40 -23.15
CA ARG A 36 -15.21 -8.25 -23.29
C ARG A 36 -15.94 -9.31 -22.49
N GLY A 37 -16.98 -8.87 -21.79
CA GLY A 37 -17.73 -9.69 -20.85
C GLY A 37 -17.21 -9.65 -19.41
N ARG A 38 -16.06 -9.02 -19.15
CA ARG A 38 -15.53 -8.79 -17.81
C ARG A 38 -15.76 -7.36 -17.38
N ILE A 39 -15.93 -7.13 -16.08
CA ILE A 39 -15.81 -5.78 -15.52
C ILE A 39 -14.31 -5.49 -15.42
N VAL A 40 -13.86 -4.37 -15.97
CA VAL A 40 -12.44 -4.00 -15.92
C VAL A 40 -12.28 -2.79 -15.01
N VAL A 41 -11.35 -2.88 -14.05
CA VAL A 41 -10.95 -1.75 -13.19
C VAL A 41 -9.53 -1.36 -13.59
N LEU A 42 -9.37 -0.18 -14.17
CA LEU A 42 -8.05 0.39 -14.43
C LEU A 42 -7.60 1.15 -13.18
N ASP A 43 -6.43 0.79 -12.64
CA ASP A 43 -5.76 1.53 -11.60
C ASP A 43 -4.57 2.32 -12.17
N PHE A 44 -4.74 3.62 -12.32
CA PHE A 44 -3.65 4.50 -12.77
C PHE A 44 -2.75 4.83 -11.58
N TRP A 45 -1.58 4.20 -11.54
CA TRP A 45 -0.68 4.23 -10.40
C TRP A 45 0.76 4.54 -10.79
N THR A 46 1.57 4.88 -9.79
CA THR A 46 3.02 5.04 -9.89
C THR A 46 3.65 4.55 -8.59
N PHE A 47 4.76 3.84 -8.66
CA PHE A 47 5.25 3.07 -7.51
C PHE A 47 5.88 3.93 -6.40
N CYS A 48 6.23 5.20 -6.66
CA CYS A 48 6.69 6.12 -5.61
C CYS A 48 5.56 6.73 -4.77
N CYS A 49 4.30 6.56 -5.16
CA CYS A 49 3.17 7.29 -4.58
C CYS A 49 2.54 6.49 -3.44
N ILE A 50 2.61 7.01 -2.21
CA ILE A 50 2.04 6.32 -1.04
C ILE A 50 0.53 6.07 -1.18
N ASN A 51 -0.21 7.02 -1.74
CA ASN A 51 -1.66 6.85 -1.95
C ASN A 51 -1.95 5.74 -2.97
N CYS A 52 -1.06 5.51 -3.95
CA CYS A 52 -1.20 4.39 -4.87
C CYS A 52 -0.98 3.07 -4.15
N LEU A 53 0.00 2.99 -3.25
CA LEU A 53 0.26 1.78 -2.47
C LEU A 53 -0.93 1.43 -1.56
N HIS A 54 -1.58 2.43 -0.96
CA HIS A 54 -2.82 2.21 -0.21
C HIS A 54 -3.93 1.65 -1.10
N VAL A 55 -4.11 2.20 -2.32
CA VAL A 55 -5.10 1.68 -3.27
C VAL A 55 -4.80 0.26 -3.72
N LEU A 56 -3.52 -0.10 -3.94
CA LEU A 56 -3.16 -1.50 -4.23
C LEU A 56 -3.65 -2.43 -3.12
N ASP A 57 -3.46 -2.06 -1.86
CA ASP A 57 -3.93 -2.85 -0.72
C ASP A 57 -5.47 -2.88 -0.62
N GLU A 58 -6.15 -1.75 -0.85
CA GLU A 58 -7.61 -1.68 -0.89
C GLU A 58 -8.22 -2.59 -1.98
N LEU A 59 -7.55 -2.74 -3.12
CA LEU A 59 -8.04 -3.51 -4.26
C LEU A 59 -7.88 -5.03 -4.10
N ARG A 60 -6.99 -5.52 -3.21
CA ARG A 60 -6.74 -6.96 -3.02
C ARG A 60 -8.00 -7.74 -2.64
N GLU A 61 -8.80 -7.21 -1.71
CA GLU A 61 -10.04 -7.87 -1.28
C GLU A 61 -11.09 -7.89 -2.41
N LEU A 62 -11.16 -6.81 -3.19
CA LEU A 62 -12.06 -6.72 -4.34
C LEU A 62 -11.65 -7.74 -5.41
N GLU A 63 -10.35 -7.80 -5.71
CA GLU A 63 -9.78 -8.72 -6.68
C GLU A 63 -10.06 -10.17 -6.32
N GLU A 64 -9.74 -10.60 -5.10
CA GLU A 64 -9.94 -11.99 -4.68
C GLU A 64 -11.42 -12.37 -4.68
N LYS A 65 -12.29 -11.48 -4.19
CA LYS A 65 -13.74 -11.74 -4.09
C LYS A 65 -14.42 -11.84 -5.46
N HIS A 66 -13.99 -11.05 -6.44
CA HIS A 66 -14.62 -10.93 -7.75
C HIS A 66 -13.73 -11.44 -8.90
N ARG A 67 -12.73 -12.27 -8.61
CA ARG A 67 -11.72 -12.75 -9.58
C ARG A 67 -12.30 -13.44 -10.81
N ASP A 68 -13.51 -13.99 -10.73
CA ASP A 68 -14.14 -14.68 -11.85
C ASP A 68 -14.85 -13.72 -12.83
N THR A 69 -15.20 -12.50 -12.41
CA THR A 69 -15.96 -11.50 -13.20
C THR A 69 -15.17 -10.22 -13.45
N VAL A 70 -14.32 -9.82 -12.52
CA VAL A 70 -13.52 -8.59 -12.55
C VAL A 70 -12.11 -8.90 -13.05
N VAL A 71 -11.51 -7.95 -13.77
CA VAL A 71 -10.09 -7.91 -14.09
C VAL A 71 -9.57 -6.53 -13.67
N ILE A 72 -8.67 -6.49 -12.70
CA ILE A 72 -7.94 -5.27 -12.36
C ILE A 72 -6.74 -5.16 -13.29
N ILE A 73 -6.44 -3.94 -13.75
CA ILE A 73 -5.27 -3.66 -14.58
C ILE A 73 -4.57 -2.44 -13.98
N GLY A 74 -3.36 -2.65 -13.47
CA GLY A 74 -2.51 -1.55 -13.03
C GLY A 74 -1.93 -0.85 -14.26
N VAL A 75 -2.38 0.37 -14.56
CA VAL A 75 -1.79 1.20 -15.60
C VAL A 75 -0.67 2.03 -14.97
N HIS A 76 0.55 1.49 -15.00
CA HIS A 76 1.71 2.15 -14.42
C HIS A 76 2.09 3.37 -15.27
N SER A 77 1.91 4.55 -14.69
CA SER A 77 2.09 5.86 -15.35
C SER A 77 3.10 6.68 -14.55
N PRO A 78 4.35 6.83 -15.01
CA PRO A 78 5.44 7.33 -14.17
C PRO A 78 5.29 8.80 -13.81
N LYS A 79 5.65 9.15 -12.57
CA LYS A 79 5.79 10.54 -12.11
C LYS A 79 7.22 11.05 -12.25
N PHE A 80 8.21 10.19 -12.05
CA PHE A 80 9.63 10.48 -12.15
C PHE A 80 10.31 9.70 -13.28
N VAL A 81 11.47 10.19 -13.73
CA VAL A 81 12.21 9.60 -14.87
C VAL A 81 12.58 8.13 -14.62
N HIS A 82 13.03 7.79 -13.42
CA HIS A 82 13.39 6.42 -13.07
C HIS A 82 12.18 5.46 -13.12
N GLU A 83 10.97 5.96 -12.84
CA GLU A 83 9.77 5.15 -12.92
C GLU A 83 9.40 4.79 -14.37
N ALA A 84 9.96 5.48 -15.37
CA ALA A 84 9.77 5.13 -16.78
C ALA A 84 10.73 4.02 -17.25
N GLU A 85 11.67 3.58 -16.41
CA GLU A 85 12.56 2.46 -16.71
C GLU A 85 11.82 1.14 -16.48
N HIS A 86 11.67 0.33 -17.53
CA HIS A 86 10.89 -0.92 -17.49
C HIS A 86 11.30 -1.84 -16.33
N GLN A 87 12.61 -2.03 -16.09
CA GLN A 87 13.08 -2.87 -15.00
C GLN A 87 12.67 -2.34 -13.62
N ALA A 88 12.61 -1.01 -13.44
CA ALA A 88 12.15 -0.44 -12.18
C ALA A 88 10.66 -0.73 -11.94
N VAL A 89 9.85 -0.81 -12.99
CA VAL A 89 8.44 -1.22 -12.91
C VAL A 89 8.33 -2.70 -12.57
N VAL A 90 9.14 -3.57 -13.20
CA VAL A 90 9.20 -5.01 -12.88
C VAL A 90 9.54 -5.22 -11.40
N ASP A 91 10.61 -4.58 -10.92
CA ASP A 91 11.05 -4.65 -9.53
C ASP A 91 9.97 -4.10 -8.57
N ALA A 92 9.22 -3.07 -8.97
CA ALA A 92 8.15 -2.50 -8.17
C ALA A 92 6.91 -3.40 -8.10
N VAL A 93 6.50 -3.99 -9.22
CA VAL A 93 5.41 -4.99 -9.30
C VAL A 93 5.71 -6.16 -8.38
N GLU A 94 6.95 -6.64 -8.40
CA GLU A 94 7.40 -7.69 -7.50
C GLU A 94 7.42 -7.23 -6.04
N ARG A 95 8.01 -6.06 -5.77
CA ARG A 95 8.17 -5.51 -4.41
C ARG A 95 6.84 -5.33 -3.71
N TYR A 96 5.86 -4.76 -4.39
CA TYR A 96 4.55 -4.49 -3.80
C TYR A 96 3.57 -5.64 -3.98
N GLY A 97 4.01 -6.80 -4.49
CA GLY A 97 3.18 -7.98 -4.66
C GLY A 97 1.91 -7.67 -5.46
N VAL A 98 2.07 -7.01 -6.61
CA VAL A 98 0.94 -6.68 -7.50
C VAL A 98 0.54 -7.96 -8.24
N GLU A 99 -0.63 -8.50 -7.92
CA GLU A 99 -1.12 -9.81 -8.41
C GLU A 99 -2.17 -9.69 -9.52
N HIS A 100 -2.22 -8.54 -10.20
CA HIS A 100 -2.99 -8.32 -11.42
C HIS A 100 -2.06 -8.02 -12.60
N PRO A 101 -2.58 -8.09 -13.85
CA PRO A 101 -1.92 -7.52 -15.02
C PRO A 101 -1.51 -6.06 -14.81
N VAL A 102 -0.34 -5.71 -15.29
CA VAL A 102 0.15 -4.32 -15.29
C VAL A 102 0.49 -3.91 -16.71
N LEU A 103 -0.05 -2.77 -17.15
CA LEU A 103 0.33 -2.10 -18.38
C LEU A 103 1.39 -1.04 -18.06
N ASP A 104 2.58 -1.18 -18.64
CA ASP A 104 3.67 -0.21 -18.49
C ASP A 104 3.51 0.93 -19.51
N ASP A 105 3.05 2.10 -19.04
CA ASP A 105 2.75 3.31 -19.82
C ASP A 105 3.79 4.44 -19.59
N PRO A 106 5.06 4.26 -20.00
CA PRO A 106 6.14 5.20 -19.69
C PRO A 106 5.99 6.55 -20.39
N GLU A 107 5.15 6.64 -21.43
CA GLU A 107 4.90 7.85 -22.22
C GLU A 107 3.59 8.56 -21.84
N LEU A 108 2.88 8.05 -20.81
CA LEU A 108 1.59 8.54 -20.34
C LEU A 108 0.54 8.55 -21.46
N ALA A 109 0.59 7.61 -22.39
CA ALA A 109 -0.31 7.52 -23.53
C ALA A 109 -1.72 7.14 -23.10
N THR A 110 -1.87 6.05 -22.34
CA THR A 110 -3.17 5.62 -21.78
C THR A 110 -3.65 6.64 -20.75
N TRP A 111 -2.75 7.14 -19.89
CA TRP A 111 -3.04 8.22 -18.94
C TRP A 111 -3.73 9.43 -19.61
N LYS A 112 -3.17 9.93 -20.71
CA LYS A 112 -3.73 11.07 -21.46
C LYS A 112 -5.06 10.72 -22.13
N GLN A 113 -5.20 9.52 -22.69
CA GLN A 113 -6.43 9.09 -23.35
C GLN A 113 -7.63 9.01 -22.39
N TYR A 114 -7.40 8.57 -21.15
CA TYR A 114 -8.41 8.53 -20.10
C TYR A 114 -8.56 9.86 -19.35
N ALA A 115 -7.88 10.92 -19.81
CA ALA A 115 -7.90 12.26 -19.23
C ALA A 115 -7.60 12.28 -17.72
N VAL A 116 -6.72 11.37 -17.27
CA VAL A 116 -6.31 11.25 -15.87
C VAL A 116 -5.47 12.47 -15.46
N ARG A 117 -5.64 12.92 -14.21
CA ARG A 117 -5.00 14.15 -13.69
C ARG A 117 -4.39 14.01 -12.29
N ALA A 118 -4.57 12.86 -11.64
CA ALA A 118 -4.09 12.63 -10.29
C ALA A 118 -3.77 11.14 -10.09
N TRP A 119 -2.74 10.87 -9.29
CA TRP A 119 -2.44 9.54 -8.81
C TRP A 119 -3.00 9.35 -7.39
N PRO A 120 -3.60 8.19 -7.07
CA PRO A 120 -4.14 7.21 -8.02
C PRO A 120 -5.41 7.73 -8.70
N THR A 121 -5.82 7.07 -9.80
CA THR A 121 -7.16 7.22 -10.37
C THR A 121 -7.69 5.86 -10.79
N LEU A 122 -8.89 5.52 -10.34
CA LEU A 122 -9.58 4.28 -10.68
C LEU A 122 -10.62 4.54 -11.77
N VAL A 123 -10.64 3.74 -12.83
CA VAL A 123 -11.65 3.80 -13.89
C VAL A 123 -12.34 2.44 -14.01
N VAL A 124 -13.67 2.43 -13.96
CA VAL A 124 -14.47 1.20 -14.10
C VAL A 124 -15.08 1.15 -15.50
N ILE A 125 -14.88 0.01 -16.17
CA ILE A 125 -15.38 -0.29 -17.51
C ILE A 125 -16.35 -1.47 -17.40
N ASP A 126 -17.55 -1.31 -17.97
CA ASP A 126 -18.58 -2.34 -18.00
C ASP A 126 -18.20 -3.52 -18.95
N PRO A 127 -18.83 -4.70 -18.80
CA PRO A 127 -18.64 -5.86 -19.69
C PRO A 127 -18.84 -5.59 -21.18
N GLU A 128 -19.60 -4.55 -21.54
CA GLU A 128 -19.81 -4.16 -22.93
C GLU A 128 -18.69 -3.25 -23.47
N GLY A 129 -17.85 -2.67 -22.61
CA GLY A 129 -16.71 -1.82 -22.96
C GLY A 129 -16.92 -0.33 -22.82
N TYR A 130 -17.79 0.12 -21.92
CA TYR A 130 -18.03 1.54 -21.65
C TYR A 130 -17.49 1.93 -20.29
N VAL A 131 -16.90 3.13 -20.23
CA VAL A 131 -16.51 3.73 -18.95
C VAL A 131 -17.77 4.13 -18.20
N VAL A 132 -17.93 3.61 -16.98
CA VAL A 132 -19.11 3.83 -16.14
C VAL A 132 -18.81 4.60 -14.85
N ALA A 133 -17.54 4.61 -14.41
CA ALA A 133 -17.10 5.43 -13.29
C ALA A 133 -15.62 5.83 -13.41
N GLN A 134 -15.27 6.94 -12.78
CA GLN A 134 -13.90 7.42 -12.61
C GLN A 134 -13.77 8.06 -11.22
N HIS A 135 -12.80 7.63 -10.43
CA HIS A 135 -12.56 8.07 -9.06
C HIS A 135 -11.09 8.47 -8.91
N ALA A 136 -10.83 9.73 -8.53
CA ALA A 136 -9.48 10.20 -8.26
C ALA A 136 -9.16 10.12 -6.76
N GLY A 137 -7.93 9.77 -6.42
CA GLY A 137 -7.47 9.58 -5.04
C GLY A 137 -7.73 8.18 -4.49
N GLU A 138 -7.42 8.00 -3.22
CA GLU A 138 -7.57 6.76 -2.43
C GLU A 138 -8.91 6.71 -1.67
N GLY A 139 -9.27 5.55 -1.10
CA GLY A 139 -10.45 5.38 -0.26
C GLY A 139 -11.75 5.08 -1.02
N HIS A 140 -11.69 4.58 -2.25
CA HIS A 140 -12.88 4.33 -3.10
C HIS A 140 -13.27 2.85 -3.22
N ALA A 141 -12.52 1.92 -2.62
CA ALA A 141 -12.79 0.49 -2.78
C ALA A 141 -14.22 0.06 -2.43
N HIS A 142 -14.82 0.60 -1.36
CA HIS A 142 -16.22 0.30 -1.02
C HIS A 142 -17.20 0.75 -2.12
N ALA A 143 -17.00 1.94 -2.68
CA ALA A 143 -17.85 2.45 -3.75
C ALA A 143 -17.70 1.62 -5.03
N ILE A 144 -16.48 1.19 -5.35
CA ILE A 144 -16.20 0.32 -6.50
C ILE A 144 -16.79 -1.07 -6.28
N ALA A 145 -16.68 -1.65 -5.09
CA ALA A 145 -17.27 -2.94 -4.76
C ALA A 145 -18.80 -2.92 -4.92
N ALA A 146 -19.45 -1.85 -4.47
CA ALA A 146 -20.89 -1.66 -4.68
C ALA A 146 -21.24 -1.58 -6.17
N LEU A 147 -20.49 -0.78 -6.95
CA LEU A 147 -20.69 -0.67 -8.39
C LEU A 147 -20.44 -1.99 -9.12
N VAL A 148 -19.43 -2.76 -8.73
CA VAL A 148 -19.14 -4.08 -9.30
C VAL A 148 -20.33 -5.01 -9.09
N ALA A 149 -20.90 -5.07 -7.88
CA ALA A 149 -22.08 -5.89 -7.61
C ALA A 149 -23.31 -5.49 -8.44
N GLU A 150 -23.51 -4.19 -8.66
CA GLU A 150 -24.57 -3.68 -9.54
C GLU A 150 -24.34 -4.09 -11.01
N LEU A 151 -23.11 -3.93 -11.50
CA LEU A 151 -22.73 -4.31 -12.86
C LEU A 151 -22.84 -5.82 -13.10
N GLU A 152 -22.46 -6.64 -12.12
CA GLU A 152 -22.61 -8.09 -12.21
C GLU A 152 -24.08 -8.47 -12.40
N ALA A 153 -24.98 -7.95 -11.55
CA ALA A 153 -26.41 -8.22 -11.64
C ALA A 153 -27.02 -7.72 -12.96
N GLU A 154 -26.66 -6.51 -13.39
CA GLU A 154 -27.14 -5.92 -14.65
C GLU A 154 -26.69 -6.74 -15.86
N HIS A 155 -25.40 -7.08 -15.93
CA HIS A 155 -24.83 -7.73 -17.11
C HIS A 155 -25.07 -9.24 -17.14
N GLU A 156 -25.34 -9.88 -16.00
CA GLU A 156 -25.87 -11.23 -15.93
C GLU A 156 -27.29 -11.29 -16.48
N ALA A 157 -28.18 -10.37 -16.07
CA ALA A 157 -29.54 -10.27 -16.61
C ALA A 157 -29.56 -9.99 -18.12
N LYS A 158 -28.60 -9.23 -18.64
CA LYS A 158 -28.42 -8.97 -20.08
C LYS A 158 -27.74 -10.12 -20.84
N GLY A 159 -27.17 -11.11 -20.17
CA GLY A 159 -26.38 -12.17 -20.79
C GLY A 159 -25.05 -11.69 -21.40
N THR A 160 -24.50 -10.58 -20.91
CA THR A 160 -23.25 -9.99 -21.39
C THR A 160 -22.07 -10.21 -20.45
N LEU A 161 -22.30 -10.67 -19.22
CA LEU A 161 -21.26 -11.03 -18.25
C LEU A 161 -20.66 -12.41 -18.59
N ARG A 162 -19.34 -12.53 -18.48
CA ARG A 162 -18.59 -13.78 -18.62
C ARG A 162 -17.82 -14.06 -17.34
N ARG A 163 -17.91 -15.29 -16.85
CA ARG A 163 -17.15 -15.78 -15.68
C ARG A 163 -15.98 -16.65 -16.13
N GLY A 164 -14.85 -16.59 -15.42
CA GLY A 164 -13.70 -17.48 -15.66
C GLY A 164 -12.38 -16.94 -15.10
N ASP A 165 -11.29 -17.62 -15.39
CA ASP A 165 -9.97 -17.19 -14.94
C ASP A 165 -9.54 -15.86 -15.59
N GLY A 166 -8.82 -15.06 -14.82
CA GLY A 166 -8.28 -13.78 -15.25
C GLY A 166 -7.01 -13.95 -16.11
N PRO A 167 -6.50 -12.84 -16.66
CA PRO A 167 -5.29 -12.83 -17.47
C PRO A 167 -3.98 -12.84 -16.67
N TYR A 168 -4.07 -12.87 -15.33
CA TYR A 168 -2.91 -12.91 -14.44
C TYR A 168 -2.11 -14.20 -14.58
N VAL A 169 -0.79 -14.06 -14.70
CA VAL A 169 0.17 -15.15 -14.65
C VAL A 169 1.25 -14.74 -13.65
N ALA A 170 1.38 -15.52 -12.57
CA ALA A 170 2.37 -15.26 -11.54
C ALA A 170 3.80 -15.42 -12.10
N PRO A 171 4.73 -14.51 -11.76
CA PRO A 171 6.13 -14.66 -12.14
C PRO A 171 6.79 -15.85 -11.40
N GLU A 172 7.86 -16.39 -11.99
CA GLU A 172 8.63 -17.43 -11.31
C GLU A 172 9.32 -16.88 -10.06
N PRO A 173 9.22 -17.57 -8.91
CA PRO A 173 9.85 -17.09 -7.68
C PRO A 173 11.36 -17.28 -7.72
N GLU A 174 12.13 -16.20 -7.53
CA GLU A 174 13.57 -16.29 -7.37
C GLU A 174 13.99 -16.61 -5.92
N PRO A 175 14.85 -17.62 -5.72
CA PRO A 175 15.34 -17.95 -4.39
C PRO A 175 16.45 -16.98 -3.95
N THR A 176 16.17 -16.17 -2.94
CA THR A 176 17.12 -15.21 -2.35
C THR A 176 17.12 -15.27 -0.82
N VAL A 177 18.20 -14.85 -0.15
CA VAL A 177 18.26 -14.81 1.33
C VAL A 177 17.33 -13.73 1.90
N LEU A 178 17.35 -12.56 1.26
CA LEU A 178 16.50 -11.38 1.51
C LEU A 178 15.82 -10.97 0.22
N ARG A 179 14.64 -10.34 0.30
CA ARG A 179 13.88 -9.88 -0.85
C ARG A 179 13.34 -8.47 -0.60
N PHE A 180 13.89 -7.52 -1.35
CA PHE A 180 13.69 -6.06 -1.19
C PHE A 180 13.80 -5.59 0.27
N PRO A 181 14.96 -5.76 0.93
CA PRO A 181 15.11 -5.30 2.31
C PRO A 181 15.01 -3.77 2.41
N GLY A 182 14.19 -3.28 3.34
CA GLY A 182 13.92 -1.85 3.50
C GLY A 182 14.89 -1.11 4.43
N LYS A 183 15.32 -1.75 5.52
CA LYS A 183 16.20 -1.16 6.55
C LYS A 183 17.11 -2.24 7.15
N ALA A 184 18.31 -1.83 7.57
CA ALA A 184 19.18 -2.60 8.44
C ALA A 184 19.53 -1.80 9.70
N LEU A 185 19.58 -2.49 10.85
CA LEU A 185 19.90 -1.95 12.17
C LEU A 185 21.02 -2.78 12.80
N LEU A 186 22.10 -2.12 13.21
CA LEU A 186 23.16 -2.76 14.00
C LEU A 186 22.68 -2.97 15.44
N LEU A 187 22.72 -4.21 15.92
CA LEU A 187 22.33 -4.60 17.27
C LEU A 187 23.51 -4.49 18.25
N PRO A 188 23.26 -4.39 19.58
CA PRO A 188 24.34 -4.38 20.58
C PRO A 188 25.22 -5.64 20.57
N SER A 189 24.69 -6.77 20.08
CA SER A 189 25.45 -8.01 19.88
C SER A 189 26.51 -7.92 18.77
N GLY A 190 26.45 -6.91 17.90
CA GLY A 190 27.25 -6.78 16.69
C GLY A 190 26.59 -7.39 15.44
N ASN A 191 25.44 -8.06 15.59
CA ASN A 191 24.63 -8.59 14.49
C ASN A 191 23.83 -7.47 13.79
N PHE A 192 23.29 -7.77 12.60
CA PHE A 192 22.37 -6.88 11.88
C PHE A 192 20.95 -7.42 11.92
N LEU A 193 19.99 -6.61 12.36
CA LEU A 193 18.58 -6.88 12.13
C LEU A 193 18.14 -6.19 10.84
N VAL A 194 17.56 -6.94 9.92
CA VAL A 194 17.15 -6.45 8.59
C VAL A 194 15.65 -6.65 8.44
N SER A 195 14.93 -5.65 7.94
CA SER A 195 13.55 -5.85 7.48
C SER A 195 13.56 -6.51 6.11
N ASP A 196 13.15 -7.78 6.06
CA ASP A 196 12.95 -8.56 4.82
C ASP A 196 11.53 -8.27 4.30
N THR A 197 11.33 -7.01 3.88
CA THR A 197 10.03 -6.35 3.74
C THR A 197 9.02 -7.19 2.96
N THR A 198 9.40 -7.73 1.81
CA THR A 198 8.46 -8.43 0.92
C THR A 198 8.27 -9.90 1.27
N ARG A 199 8.99 -10.36 2.30
CA ARG A 199 8.70 -11.60 3.00
C ARG A 199 8.01 -11.37 4.34
N HIS A 200 7.54 -10.14 4.61
CA HIS A 200 6.73 -9.81 5.77
C HIS A 200 7.35 -10.28 7.11
N GLN A 201 8.67 -10.17 7.23
CA GLN A 201 9.43 -10.66 8.39
C GLN A 201 10.70 -9.83 8.61
N LEU A 202 11.36 -10.07 9.73
CA LEU A 202 12.68 -9.57 10.06
C LEU A 202 13.69 -10.71 10.03
N VAL A 203 14.92 -10.40 9.69
CA VAL A 203 16.02 -11.37 9.62
C VAL A 203 17.20 -10.83 10.40
N GLU A 204 17.65 -11.60 11.39
CA GLU A 204 18.90 -11.32 12.08
C GLU A 204 20.03 -12.01 11.33
N LEU A 205 20.98 -11.22 10.85
CA LEU A 205 22.22 -11.65 10.22
C LEU A 205 23.37 -11.52 11.22
N ALA A 206 24.34 -12.44 11.14
CA ALA A 206 25.55 -12.35 11.93
C ALA A 206 26.35 -11.09 11.59
N ALA A 207 27.40 -10.81 12.37
CA ALA A 207 28.28 -9.66 12.14
C ALA A 207 28.99 -9.66 10.76
N ASP A 208 28.98 -10.79 10.04
CA ASP A 208 29.46 -10.88 8.65
C ASP A 208 28.49 -10.25 7.63
N GLY A 209 27.24 -9.98 8.02
CA GLY A 209 26.20 -9.42 7.15
C GLY A 209 25.62 -10.42 6.14
N GLU A 210 25.93 -11.71 6.26
CA GLU A 210 25.54 -12.74 5.29
C GLU A 210 24.86 -13.94 5.97
N SER A 211 25.38 -14.39 7.11
CA SER A 211 24.92 -15.60 7.78
C SER A 211 23.61 -15.35 8.53
N VAL A 212 22.54 -16.05 8.15
CA VAL A 212 21.25 -15.96 8.85
C VAL A 212 21.34 -16.61 10.22
N VAL A 213 21.10 -15.83 11.29
CA VAL A 213 21.03 -16.30 12.67
C VAL A 213 19.62 -16.78 13.00
N ARG A 214 18.60 -15.97 12.70
CA ARG A 214 17.18 -16.32 12.88
C ARG A 214 16.27 -15.44 12.04
N ARG A 215 15.02 -15.88 11.89
CA ARG A 215 13.92 -15.13 11.27
C ARG A 215 12.84 -14.87 12.31
N ILE A 216 12.21 -13.71 12.22
CA ILE A 216 11.19 -13.23 13.16
C ILE A 216 10.01 -12.72 12.34
N GLY A 217 8.86 -13.37 12.48
CA GLY A 217 7.70 -13.23 11.62
C GLY A 217 7.37 -14.55 10.95
N SER A 218 6.07 -14.83 10.77
CA SER A 218 5.56 -16.03 10.09
C SER A 218 5.91 -16.12 8.61
N GLY A 219 6.42 -15.03 8.02
CA GLY A 219 6.66 -14.89 6.59
C GLY A 219 5.39 -14.61 5.77
N ILE A 220 4.23 -14.55 6.43
CA ILE A 220 2.92 -14.31 5.81
C ILE A 220 2.44 -12.95 6.26
N ARG A 221 1.94 -12.17 5.29
CA ARG A 221 1.31 -10.87 5.55
C ARG A 221 0.22 -11.00 6.62
N GLY A 222 0.29 -10.19 7.66
CA GLY A 222 -0.68 -10.20 8.75
C GLY A 222 -0.29 -9.27 9.90
N PHE A 223 -1.13 -9.21 10.93
CA PHE A 223 -0.98 -8.28 12.06
C PHE A 223 -1.00 -8.96 13.44
N ALA A 224 -0.71 -10.26 13.51
CA ALA A 224 -0.69 -11.00 14.76
C ALA A 224 0.52 -10.62 15.63
N ASP A 225 0.28 -10.41 16.92
CA ASP A 225 1.32 -10.40 17.96
C ASP A 225 1.65 -11.85 18.39
N GLY A 226 2.78 -12.05 19.07
CA GLY A 226 3.14 -13.36 19.62
C GLY A 226 4.64 -13.69 19.54
N PRO A 227 5.01 -14.97 19.71
CA PRO A 227 6.40 -15.42 19.55
C PRO A 227 6.88 -15.26 18.10
N ALA A 228 8.20 -15.33 17.93
CA ALA A 228 8.87 -15.03 16.66
C ALA A 228 8.32 -15.80 15.45
N ASP A 229 7.85 -17.03 15.60
CA ASP A 229 7.32 -17.86 14.51
C ASP A 229 5.83 -17.64 14.22
N ALA A 230 5.08 -17.06 15.15
CA ALA A 230 3.64 -16.85 15.04
C ALA A 230 3.25 -15.39 14.76
N ALA A 231 4.07 -14.43 15.21
CA ALA A 231 3.84 -13.02 14.91
C ALA A 231 3.87 -12.78 13.39
N SER A 232 3.05 -11.85 12.91
CA SER A 232 3.05 -11.46 11.48
C SER A 232 3.24 -9.97 11.35
N PHE A 233 3.93 -9.60 10.27
CA PHE A 233 4.12 -8.22 9.84
C PHE A 233 3.46 -8.01 8.47
N SER A 234 3.38 -6.76 8.03
CA SER A 234 2.95 -6.39 6.70
C SER A 234 3.89 -5.31 6.17
N GLU A 235 4.91 -5.76 5.44
CA GLU A 235 5.94 -4.92 4.81
C GLU A 235 6.66 -4.02 5.82
N PRO A 236 7.34 -4.62 6.82
CA PRO A 236 8.08 -3.84 7.81
C PRO A 236 9.20 -3.04 7.12
N GLN A 237 9.41 -1.81 7.58
CA GLN A 237 10.41 -0.87 7.04
C GLN A 237 11.41 -0.49 8.13
N GLY A 238 11.39 0.77 8.56
CA GLY A 238 12.36 1.32 9.49
C GLY A 238 12.29 0.70 10.87
N MET A 239 13.42 0.77 11.56
CA MET A 239 13.59 0.15 12.87
C MET A 239 14.64 0.91 13.67
N THR A 240 14.45 0.95 14.99
CA THR A 240 15.35 1.61 15.94
C THR A 240 15.39 0.84 17.25
N LEU A 241 16.54 0.87 17.93
CA LEU A 241 16.61 0.43 19.33
C LEU A 241 15.85 1.43 20.22
N LEU A 242 15.00 0.89 21.09
CA LEU A 242 14.37 1.61 22.19
C LEU A 242 15.30 1.67 23.41
N ASP A 243 15.94 0.52 23.66
CA ASP A 243 16.97 0.24 24.66
C ASP A 243 17.82 -0.94 24.15
N GLU A 244 18.67 -1.55 25.00
CA GLU A 244 19.58 -2.63 24.60
C GLU A 244 18.86 -3.94 24.20
N ASP A 245 17.64 -4.15 24.70
CA ASP A 245 16.90 -5.42 24.54
C ASP A 245 15.67 -5.27 23.63
N VAL A 246 15.28 -4.04 23.28
CA VAL A 246 14.03 -3.77 22.58
C VAL A 246 14.24 -3.00 21.29
N VAL A 247 13.69 -3.53 20.20
CA VAL A 247 13.59 -2.84 18.90
C VAL A 247 12.17 -2.38 18.66
N VAL A 248 12.01 -1.15 18.18
CA VAL A 248 10.77 -0.66 17.56
C VAL A 248 10.86 -0.82 16.07
N VAL A 249 9.81 -1.37 15.47
CA VAL A 249 9.70 -1.66 14.04
C VAL A 249 8.51 -0.88 13.49
N ALA A 250 8.72 -0.14 12.42
CA ALA A 250 7.68 0.47 11.62
C ALA A 250 7.08 -0.61 10.71
N ASP A 251 5.88 -1.08 11.05
CA ASP A 251 5.14 -2.10 10.31
C ASP A 251 4.15 -1.39 9.38
N THR A 252 4.67 -1.03 8.22
CA THR A 252 4.19 0.10 7.42
C THR A 252 2.78 -0.09 6.90
N VAL A 253 2.50 -1.26 6.30
CA VAL A 253 1.18 -1.56 5.73
C VAL A 253 0.16 -1.94 6.81
N ASN A 254 0.61 -2.46 7.96
CA ASN A 254 -0.26 -2.59 9.13
C ASN A 254 -0.54 -1.26 9.82
N HIS A 255 0.06 -0.16 9.37
CA HIS A 255 -0.09 1.16 9.99
C HIS A 255 0.15 1.12 11.50
N ALA A 256 1.23 0.45 11.90
CA ALA A 256 1.53 0.18 13.30
C ALA A 256 3.02 0.31 13.60
N LEU A 257 3.33 0.56 14.87
CA LEU A 257 4.65 0.31 15.42
C LEU A 257 4.62 -0.99 16.21
N ARG A 258 5.58 -1.88 15.98
CA ARG A 258 5.74 -3.14 16.70
C ARG A 258 6.94 -3.04 17.62
N ARG A 259 6.85 -3.66 18.79
CA ARG A 259 7.93 -3.86 19.76
C ARG A 259 8.42 -5.30 19.60
N LEU A 260 9.71 -5.46 19.33
CA LEU A 260 10.41 -6.74 19.34
C LEU A 260 11.30 -6.80 20.58
N ASP A 261 11.11 -7.84 21.38
CA ASP A 261 12.04 -8.23 22.44
C ASP A 261 13.17 -9.10 21.85
N LEU A 262 14.41 -8.63 21.89
CA LEU A 262 15.55 -9.31 21.27
C LEU A 262 15.89 -10.62 21.98
N ALA A 263 15.67 -10.72 23.29
CA ALA A 263 16.01 -11.90 24.07
C ALA A 263 15.01 -13.04 23.81
N THR A 264 13.71 -12.75 23.82
CA THR A 264 12.67 -13.77 23.65
C THR A 264 12.22 -13.95 22.20
N GLY A 265 12.41 -12.94 21.36
CA GLY A 265 11.82 -12.87 20.02
C GLY A 265 10.32 -12.53 20.03
N GLU A 266 9.76 -12.15 21.17
CA GLU A 266 8.34 -11.79 21.29
C GLU A 266 8.06 -10.46 20.60
N VAL A 267 7.01 -10.44 19.78
CA VAL A 267 6.53 -9.27 19.06
C VAL A 267 5.19 -8.84 19.64
N THR A 268 5.08 -7.56 19.98
CA THR A 268 3.84 -6.94 20.47
C THR A 268 3.57 -5.63 19.76
N THR A 269 2.31 -5.21 19.70
CA THR A 269 1.95 -3.91 19.12
C THR A 269 2.25 -2.77 20.09
N LEU A 270 3.07 -1.79 19.69
CA LEU A 270 3.43 -0.63 20.50
C LEU A 270 2.46 0.54 20.27
N ALA A 271 2.13 0.83 19.02
CA ALA A 271 1.24 1.91 18.61
C ALA A 271 0.55 1.57 17.29
N GLY A 272 -0.56 2.26 17.01
CA GLY A 272 -1.40 1.97 15.84
C GLY A 272 -2.47 0.91 16.13
N THR A 273 -3.50 0.90 15.31
CA THR A 273 -4.71 0.07 15.46
C THR A 273 -4.81 -1.03 14.40
N GLY A 274 -3.89 -1.06 13.42
CA GLY A 274 -4.04 -1.86 12.22
C GLY A 274 -4.78 -1.14 11.08
N ARG A 275 -5.25 0.10 11.29
CA ARG A 275 -6.01 0.87 10.30
C ARG A 275 -5.30 2.14 9.89
N GLN A 276 -5.51 2.53 8.63
CA GLN A 276 -5.03 3.79 8.09
C GLN A 276 -5.73 4.98 8.75
N TRP A 277 -4.94 5.97 9.16
CA TRP A 277 -5.43 7.26 9.60
C TRP A 277 -5.91 8.11 8.43
N TRP A 278 -7.08 8.70 8.57
CA TRP A 278 -7.70 9.57 7.57
C TRP A 278 -7.85 11.01 8.08
N GLN A 279 -7.90 11.97 7.16
CA GLN A 279 -8.10 13.37 7.54
C GLN A 279 -9.42 13.54 8.30
N GLY A 280 -9.33 14.06 9.53
CA GLY A 280 -10.47 14.21 10.44
C GLY A 280 -10.52 13.14 11.54
N SER A 281 -9.75 12.06 11.43
CA SER A 281 -9.56 11.09 12.53
C SER A 281 -8.76 11.69 13.69
N PRO A 282 -8.93 11.20 14.93
CA PRO A 282 -8.12 11.62 16.06
C PRO A 282 -6.63 11.40 15.78
N ALA A 283 -5.80 12.42 16.04
CA ALA A 283 -4.35 12.37 15.82
C ALA A 283 -3.55 12.27 17.14
N SER A 284 -4.23 12.13 18.27
CA SER A 284 -3.62 12.05 19.60
C SER A 284 -4.50 11.25 20.54
N GLY A 285 -3.88 10.51 21.45
CA GLY A 285 -4.56 9.66 22.41
C GLY A 285 -3.65 8.52 22.88
N PRO A 286 -4.21 7.48 23.51
CA PRO A 286 -3.48 6.26 23.83
C PRO A 286 -2.89 5.64 22.56
N ALA A 287 -1.62 5.23 22.62
CA ALA A 287 -0.85 4.85 21.43
C ALA A 287 -1.49 3.71 20.62
N ARG A 288 -2.21 2.78 21.28
CA ARG A 288 -2.91 1.63 20.67
C ARG A 288 -4.33 1.94 20.18
N GLU A 289 -4.81 3.17 20.38
CA GLU A 289 -6.15 3.61 19.99
C GLU A 289 -6.13 4.64 18.86
N VAL A 290 -4.95 5.16 18.52
CA VAL A 290 -4.75 6.14 17.46
C VAL A 290 -4.33 5.40 16.20
N ASP A 291 -5.13 5.55 15.13
CA ASP A 291 -4.78 5.07 13.80
C ASP A 291 -3.49 5.78 13.33
N LEU A 292 -2.60 5.08 12.63
CA LEU A 292 -1.43 5.67 11.97
C LEU A 292 -1.62 5.58 10.44
N SER A 293 -0.80 6.29 9.67
CA SER A 293 -0.83 6.20 8.20
C SER A 293 0.58 5.97 7.65
N SER A 294 0.89 4.70 7.42
CA SER A 294 2.14 4.24 6.81
C SER A 294 3.41 4.78 7.48
N PRO A 295 3.70 4.36 8.73
CA PRO A 295 4.97 4.68 9.37
C PRO A 295 6.12 4.05 8.57
N TRP A 296 7.04 4.87 8.09
CA TRP A 296 8.10 4.41 7.19
C TRP A 296 9.44 4.25 7.89
N ASP A 297 9.77 5.17 8.79
CA ASP A 297 10.98 5.09 9.62
C ASP A 297 10.72 5.55 11.04
N VAL A 298 11.56 5.09 11.96
CA VAL A 298 11.47 5.42 13.39
C VAL A 298 12.85 5.77 13.94
N ALA A 299 12.89 6.70 14.89
CA ALA A 299 14.12 7.08 15.58
C ALA A 299 13.85 7.43 17.05
N VAL A 300 14.74 7.04 17.95
CA VAL A 300 14.65 7.44 19.36
C VAL A 300 15.40 8.74 19.60
N PHE A 301 14.69 9.74 20.15
CA PHE A 301 15.30 11.01 20.54
C PHE A 301 14.53 11.65 21.71
N GLY A 302 15.24 12.04 22.76
CA GLY A 302 14.65 12.72 23.93
C GLY A 302 13.67 11.85 24.72
N GLY A 303 13.91 10.53 24.80
CA GLY A 303 13.04 9.58 25.50
C GLY A 303 11.70 9.30 24.80
N ARG A 304 11.62 9.57 23.50
CA ARG A 304 10.45 9.35 22.63
C ARG A 304 10.87 8.64 21.36
N VAL A 305 9.93 7.92 20.77
CA VAL A 305 10.05 7.35 19.42
C VAL A 305 9.43 8.34 18.45
N TRP A 306 10.23 8.90 17.56
CA TRP A 306 9.79 9.75 16.45
C TRP A 306 9.47 8.90 15.24
N ILE A 307 8.42 9.26 14.51
CA ILE A 307 7.93 8.49 13.37
C ILE A 307 7.94 9.36 12.12
N ALA A 308 8.58 8.88 11.06
CA ALA A 308 8.45 9.42 9.72
C ALA A 308 7.17 8.85 9.07
N MET A 309 6.09 9.63 9.13
CA MET A 309 4.78 9.25 8.59
C MET A 309 4.69 9.55 7.09
N ALA A 310 4.61 8.52 6.25
CA ALA A 310 4.52 8.71 4.79
C ALA A 310 3.10 9.06 4.33
N GLY A 311 2.07 8.47 4.94
CA GLY A 311 0.67 8.56 4.48
C GLY A 311 -0.08 9.84 4.89
N GLY A 312 0.60 10.98 4.94
CA GLY A 312 -0.03 12.30 5.15
C GLY A 312 -0.47 12.62 6.58
N ALA A 313 -0.35 11.69 7.53
CA ALA A 313 -0.51 11.99 8.95
C ALA A 313 0.57 12.99 9.43
N PRO A 314 0.26 13.92 10.36
CA PRO A 314 1.26 14.81 10.92
C PRO A 314 2.42 14.02 11.55
N ALA A 315 3.61 14.62 11.66
CA ALA A 315 4.72 13.97 12.37
C ALA A 315 4.29 13.60 13.80
N VAL A 316 4.42 12.33 14.15
CA VAL A 316 3.95 11.76 15.42
C VAL A 316 5.13 11.30 16.27
N ASP A 317 5.00 11.42 17.58
CA ASP A 317 5.89 10.79 18.55
C ASP A 317 5.12 9.88 19.51
N VAL A 318 5.75 8.79 19.95
CA VAL A 318 5.19 7.86 20.95
C VAL A 318 6.07 7.83 22.18
N ARG A 319 5.44 7.86 23.36
CA ARG A 319 6.14 7.62 24.62
C ARG A 319 6.25 6.12 24.88
N PRO A 320 7.46 5.59 25.16
CA PRO A 320 7.68 4.16 25.38
C PRO A 320 6.83 3.56 26.51
N GLY A 321 6.47 4.36 27.51
CA GLY A 321 5.69 3.95 28.68
C GLY A 321 4.16 4.06 28.55
N GLY A 322 3.61 4.25 27.35
CA GLY A 322 2.15 4.19 27.12
C GLY A 322 1.31 5.36 27.66
N GLY A 323 1.89 6.53 27.93
CA GLY A 323 1.17 7.68 28.53
C GLY A 323 1.13 8.96 27.67
N ASP A 324 -0.08 9.32 27.22
CA ASP A 324 -0.59 10.60 26.69
C ASP A 324 0.40 11.57 26.01
N GLY A 325 0.34 11.61 24.68
CA GLY A 325 0.95 12.66 23.86
C GLY A 325 0.27 14.02 24.09
N ARG A 326 0.96 14.96 24.73
CA ARG A 326 0.60 16.39 24.66
C ARG A 326 1.26 16.99 23.43
N GLY A 327 0.47 17.27 22.40
CA GLY A 327 0.86 18.16 21.31
C GLY A 327 1.22 19.54 21.87
N ARG A 328 2.43 20.03 21.59
CA ARG A 328 2.78 21.43 21.84
C ARG A 328 2.26 22.25 20.67
N GLY A 329 1.10 22.87 20.86
CA GLY A 329 0.61 23.92 20.00
C GLY A 329 1.43 25.20 20.19
N GLY A 330 1.83 25.79 19.06
CA GLY A 330 1.74 27.23 18.80
C GLY A 330 2.53 28.18 19.70
N HIS A 331 3.55 28.79 19.10
CA HIS A 331 3.97 30.16 19.41
C HIS A 331 2.77 31.07 19.70
N ASP A 332 2.84 31.83 20.80
CA ASP A 332 2.13 33.10 20.90
C ASP A 332 3.11 34.16 21.41
N GLU A 333 3.50 35.03 20.50
CA GLU A 333 4.08 36.33 20.79
C GLU A 333 3.01 37.18 21.49
N ARG A 334 3.32 37.73 22.68
CA ARG A 334 2.86 39.05 23.14
C ARG A 334 3.36 39.32 24.56
N GLY A 335 3.97 40.48 24.76
CA GLY A 335 4.11 41.04 26.11
C GLY A 335 5.37 41.86 26.44
N ALA A 336 5.95 42.59 25.48
CA ALA A 336 6.81 43.71 25.84
C ALA A 336 5.94 44.92 26.26
N GLY A 337 6.11 45.38 27.50
CA GLY A 337 5.79 46.77 27.88
C GLY A 337 4.84 46.94 29.07
N ARG A 338 5.40 47.15 30.27
CA ARG A 338 5.48 48.46 30.95
C ARG A 338 5.87 48.27 32.42
N ARG A 339 7.01 48.87 32.79
CA ARG A 339 7.33 49.19 34.18
C ARG A 339 6.67 50.52 34.53
N THR A 340 5.92 50.53 35.63
CA THR A 340 5.66 51.71 36.48
C THR A 340 5.53 51.18 37.89
N GLY A 341 6.37 51.70 38.80
CA GLY A 341 6.51 51.25 40.19
C GLY A 341 7.98 51.20 40.56
#